data_AF-A0A2E5SQS1-F1
#
_entry.id   AF-A0A2E5SQS1-F1
#
_cell.length_a   1.000
_cell.length_b   1.000
_cell.length_c   1.000
_cell.angle_alpha   90.00
_cell.angle_beta   90.00
_cell.angle_gamma   90.00
#
_symmetry.space_group_name_H-M   'P 1'
#
loop_
_entity.id
_entity.type
_entity.pdbx_description
1 polymer ?
#
loop_
_entity_poly.entity_id
_entity_poly.type
_entity_poly.pdbx_seq_one_letter_code
_entity_poly.pdbx_strand_id
1 'polypeptide(L)'
;MMLRVLLFVLPLTVSGFSGAATPVMPDDVLSGLKQFRQAGEVGVDLGDRRQQALYEDAEKARAEGRTDEAGRILAGMKEGYWAALGYLNLASDYAKSDLNPARALVALRVALAMSDGDADSERSQHLENNLLVRAGYLAYQHGEFDKAIGFLEKVDLDSFNTPRALYLHGLALTEKGNHRAAMQSWHRARKYPLAYPGVADAWIGMGRGYDLSGYLGQAGEAYLAANAAFESERVTLRKLAGKIREQGAYKTLVEDARETGIDWFLADSRTLTQPRMAYLLGFMEGPEAQRAAGRVVALRTMAAKLDRHGHDLQVFGGALEDKLAGMQNPFADQSKMDLSARGKDLSASLESLANQADPDQQARIRSLHKTLADTQARLEQVQARGSRQPETLDRLRREALALERRNEVLLSAVRQLLERSESALDKLALEYVEARDQQMAFALDKTEQRIAHLYEYLALQSL
;
A
#
# COMPACT_ATOMS: atom_id res chain seq x y z
N MET A 1 -2.30 25.25 -35.26
CA MET A 1 -2.14 23.79 -35.07
C MET A 1 -2.92 23.39 -33.84
N MET A 2 -4.09 22.83 -34.07
CA MET A 2 -5.02 22.36 -33.05
C MET A 2 -4.82 20.87 -32.83
N LEU A 3 -4.70 20.42 -31.58
CA LEU A 3 -5.00 19.04 -31.22
C LEU A 3 -6.05 19.08 -30.10
N ARG A 4 -7.33 19.14 -30.51
CA ARG A 4 -8.48 18.87 -29.66
C ARG A 4 -8.63 17.35 -29.57
N VAL A 5 -8.32 16.78 -28.42
CA VAL A 5 -8.67 15.39 -28.09
C VAL A 5 -10.14 15.38 -27.69
N LEU A 6 -10.97 14.82 -28.57
CA LEU A 6 -12.39 14.63 -28.37
C LEU A 6 -12.61 13.34 -27.55
N LEU A 7 -13.13 13.52 -26.33
CA LEU A 7 -13.80 12.49 -25.55
C LEU A 7 -14.98 11.92 -26.36
N PHE A 8 -15.04 10.60 -26.50
CA PHE A 8 -16.30 9.90 -26.75
C PHE A 8 -16.54 8.89 -25.63
N VAL A 9 -17.58 9.20 -24.84
CA VAL A 9 -18.25 8.31 -23.90
C VAL A 9 -19.35 7.58 -24.68
N LEU A 10 -19.45 6.26 -24.57
CA LEU A 10 -20.66 5.52 -24.89
C LEU A 10 -20.85 4.37 -23.87
N PRO A 11 -22.09 4.16 -23.37
CA PRO A 11 -22.40 3.23 -22.30
C PRO A 11 -22.80 1.85 -22.85
N LEU A 12 -22.44 0.78 -22.15
CA LEU A 12 -23.01 -0.55 -22.40
C LEU A 12 -23.51 -1.13 -21.08
N THR A 13 -24.82 -1.06 -20.93
CA THR A 13 -25.63 -1.82 -19.98
C THR A 13 -25.85 -3.24 -20.52
N VAL A 14 -25.49 -4.26 -19.75
CA VAL A 14 -26.08 -5.60 -19.84
C VAL A 14 -26.29 -6.12 -18.42
N SER A 15 -27.56 -6.20 -18.02
CA SER A 15 -28.11 -7.02 -16.94
C SER A 15 -28.50 -8.39 -17.55
N GLY A 16 -28.38 -9.57 -16.96
CA GLY A 16 -27.98 -10.02 -15.63
C GLY A 16 -28.11 -11.55 -15.48
N PHE A 17 -27.71 -12.05 -14.29
CA PHE A 17 -27.89 -13.37 -13.66
C PHE A 17 -27.08 -14.57 -14.23
N SER A 18 -26.45 -15.46 -13.43
CA SER A 18 -26.59 -15.78 -12.00
C SER A 18 -25.32 -16.47 -11.44
N GLY A 19 -25.00 -16.23 -10.16
CA GLY A 19 -24.69 -17.32 -9.23
C GLY A 19 -23.26 -17.84 -9.11
N ALA A 20 -22.29 -16.98 -8.80
CA ALA A 20 -21.15 -17.40 -7.99
C ALA A 20 -20.88 -16.28 -6.98
N ALA A 21 -21.05 -16.60 -5.69
CA ALA A 21 -20.79 -15.69 -4.59
C ALA A 21 -19.34 -15.20 -4.66
N THR A 22 -19.17 -14.00 -5.20
CA THR A 22 -17.99 -13.19 -4.94
C THR A 22 -18.02 -12.88 -3.44
N PRO A 23 -16.93 -13.11 -2.68
CA PRO A 23 -16.87 -12.59 -1.34
C PRO A 23 -16.95 -11.07 -1.46
N VAL A 24 -18.11 -10.53 -1.07
CA VAL A 24 -18.31 -9.09 -0.91
C VAL A 24 -17.24 -8.65 0.09
N MET A 25 -16.27 -7.87 -0.40
CA MET A 25 -15.31 -7.22 0.46
C MET A 25 -16.07 -6.40 1.50
N PRO A 26 -15.77 -6.52 2.80
CA PRO A 26 -16.29 -5.62 3.81
C PRO A 26 -16.01 -4.17 3.41
N ASP A 27 -16.94 -3.23 3.66
CA ASP A 27 -16.79 -1.82 3.28
C ASP A 27 -15.50 -1.17 3.85
N ASP A 28 -14.98 -1.73 4.94
CA ASP A 28 -13.72 -1.40 5.62
C ASP A 28 -12.47 -1.72 4.78
N VAL A 29 -12.59 -2.67 3.85
CA VAL A 29 -11.52 -3.08 2.92
C VAL A 29 -11.56 -2.23 1.64
N LEU A 30 -12.73 -1.70 1.28
CA LEU A 30 -12.86 -0.72 0.19
C LEU A 30 -12.30 0.65 0.59
N SER A 31 -12.38 1.05 1.87
CA SER A 31 -11.73 2.25 2.39
C SER A 31 -10.20 2.07 2.51
N GLY A 32 -9.73 0.95 3.05
CA GLY A 32 -8.30 0.63 3.15
C GLY A 32 -7.59 0.40 1.80
N LEU A 33 -8.26 -0.22 0.81
CA LEU A 33 -7.73 -0.33 -0.56
C LEU A 33 -7.86 0.96 -1.37
N LYS A 34 -8.81 1.86 -1.04
CA LYS A 34 -8.79 3.24 -1.55
C LYS A 34 -7.58 3.98 -1.02
N GLN A 35 -7.27 3.89 0.28
CA GLN A 35 -6.07 4.49 0.89
C GLN A 35 -4.76 3.89 0.37
N PHE A 36 -4.71 2.58 0.08
CA PHE A 36 -3.49 1.92 -0.39
C PHE A 36 -3.22 2.12 -1.89
N ARG A 37 -4.27 2.15 -2.73
CA ARG A 37 -4.16 2.47 -4.17
C ARG A 37 -3.94 3.97 -4.41
N GLN A 38 -4.10 4.76 -3.35
CA GLN A 38 -3.75 6.17 -3.27
C GLN A 38 -2.23 6.43 -3.01
N ALA A 39 -1.37 5.41 -2.92
CA ALA A 39 0.07 5.63 -2.68
C ALA A 39 0.99 5.36 -3.89
N GLY A 40 0.46 4.90 -5.04
CA GLY A 40 1.30 4.34 -6.12
C GLY A 40 0.91 4.71 -7.54
N GLU A 41 0.94 5.99 -7.91
CA GLU A 41 0.74 6.50 -9.28
C GLU A 41 -0.72 6.59 -9.79
N VAL A 42 -1.57 7.35 -9.11
CA VAL A 42 -2.54 8.27 -9.72
C VAL A 42 -2.76 9.37 -8.68
N GLY A 43 -2.49 10.63 -9.03
CA GLY A 43 -2.45 11.78 -8.11
C GLY A 43 -3.54 11.76 -7.04
N VAL A 44 -3.10 11.63 -5.80
CA VAL A 44 -3.95 11.57 -4.62
C VAL A 44 -4.08 12.93 -4.03
N ASP A 45 -5.33 13.31 -3.81
CA ASP A 45 -5.68 14.51 -3.10
C ASP A 45 -5.46 14.26 -1.60
N LEU A 46 -4.19 14.35 -1.17
CA LEU A 46 -3.75 14.27 0.24
C LEU A 46 -4.16 15.54 1.02
N GLY A 47 -5.31 16.12 0.67
CA GLY A 47 -5.60 17.54 0.83
C GLY A 47 -5.07 18.38 -0.34
N ASP A 48 -5.65 19.57 -0.46
CA ASP A 48 -5.43 20.59 -1.49
C ASP A 48 -4.00 20.52 -2.07
N ARG A 49 -3.85 20.05 -3.33
CA ARG A 49 -2.55 19.92 -4.04
C ARG A 49 -1.68 21.17 -3.91
N ARG A 50 -2.30 22.32 -3.69
CA ARG A 50 -1.62 23.58 -3.37
C ARG A 50 -0.83 23.52 -2.06
N GLN A 51 -1.38 22.95 -0.99
CA GLN A 51 -0.69 22.80 0.30
C GLN A 51 0.48 21.82 0.20
N GLN A 52 0.34 20.75 -0.57
CA GLN A 52 1.46 19.85 -0.85
C GLN A 52 2.59 20.57 -1.60
N ALA A 53 2.27 21.35 -2.64
CA ALA A 53 3.27 22.12 -3.37
C ALA A 53 3.99 23.16 -2.48
N LEU A 54 3.24 23.85 -1.61
CA LEU A 54 3.82 24.79 -0.64
C LEU A 54 4.74 24.08 0.37
N TYR A 55 4.37 22.88 0.81
CA TYR A 55 5.23 22.05 1.65
C TYR A 55 6.51 21.65 0.90
N GLU A 56 6.42 21.22 -0.35
CA GLU A 56 7.59 20.88 -1.17
C GLU A 56 8.53 22.08 -1.37
N ASP A 57 7.99 23.29 -1.59
CA ASP A 57 8.76 24.53 -1.66
C ASP A 57 9.45 24.84 -0.32
N ALA A 58 8.74 24.65 0.81
CA ALA A 58 9.31 24.81 2.14
C ALA A 58 10.44 23.81 2.40
N GLU A 59 10.27 22.52 2.05
CA GLU A 59 11.30 21.49 2.20
C GLU A 59 12.52 21.78 1.32
N LYS A 60 12.32 22.32 0.11
CA LYS A 60 13.43 22.74 -0.74
C LYS A 60 14.23 23.87 -0.11
N ALA A 61 13.56 24.92 0.40
CA ALA A 61 14.23 26.01 1.10
C ALA A 61 14.99 25.49 2.33
N ARG A 62 14.40 24.54 3.06
CA ARG A 62 14.98 23.89 4.23
C ARG A 62 16.22 23.06 3.90
N ALA A 63 16.17 22.26 2.83
CA ALA A 63 17.31 21.47 2.33
C ALA A 63 18.50 22.33 1.88
N GLU A 64 18.24 23.56 1.43
CA GLU A 64 19.25 24.56 1.09
C GLU A 64 19.76 25.36 2.31
N GLY A 65 19.30 25.02 3.53
CA GLY A 65 19.68 25.69 4.78
C GLY A 65 18.95 27.02 5.06
N ARG A 66 17.98 27.40 4.21
CA ARG A 66 17.21 28.65 4.33
C ARG A 66 16.01 28.47 5.26
N THR A 67 16.26 28.15 6.53
CA THR A 67 15.22 27.82 7.52
C THR A 67 14.22 28.96 7.80
N ASP A 68 14.66 30.23 7.72
CA ASP A 68 13.77 31.39 7.88
C ASP A 68 12.83 31.59 6.67
N GLU A 69 13.24 31.15 5.48
CA GLU A 69 12.38 31.13 4.30
C GLU A 69 11.37 30.00 4.36
N ALA A 70 11.82 28.80 4.75
CA ALA A 70 10.91 27.68 5.02
C ALA A 70 9.84 28.07 6.04
N GLY A 71 10.23 28.70 7.16
CA GLY A 71 9.27 29.19 8.17
C GLY A 71 8.27 30.21 7.62
N ARG A 72 8.70 31.12 6.73
CA ARG A 72 7.79 32.08 6.08
C ARG A 72 6.78 31.41 5.15
N ILE A 73 7.20 30.38 4.41
CA ILE A 73 6.30 29.61 3.54
C ILE A 73 5.27 28.86 4.39
N LEU A 74 5.72 28.15 5.44
CA LEU A 74 4.85 27.40 6.35
C LEU A 74 3.85 28.30 7.10
N ALA A 75 4.22 29.53 7.44
CA ALA A 75 3.32 30.49 8.08
C ALA A 75 2.15 30.93 7.18
N GLY A 76 2.29 30.81 5.85
CA GLY A 76 1.22 31.10 4.89
C GLY A 76 0.35 29.89 4.53
N MET A 77 0.65 28.70 5.08
CA MET A 77 -0.10 27.48 4.81
C MET A 77 -1.38 27.40 5.64
N LYS A 78 -2.36 26.63 5.14
CA LYS A 78 -3.56 26.31 5.90
C LYS A 78 -3.22 25.23 6.94
N GLU A 79 -3.89 25.28 8.09
CA GLU A 79 -3.89 24.17 9.07
C GLU A 79 -4.25 22.84 8.38
N GLY A 80 -3.57 21.78 8.80
CA GLY A 80 -3.65 20.44 8.23
C GLY A 80 -2.30 19.72 8.21
N TYR A 81 -2.33 18.47 7.74
CA TYR A 81 -1.20 17.53 7.76
C TYR A 81 0.11 18.11 7.22
N TRP A 82 0.08 18.76 6.06
CA TRP A 82 1.28 19.27 5.39
C TRP A 82 1.98 20.40 6.15
N ALA A 83 1.20 21.33 6.71
CA ALA A 83 1.76 22.40 7.53
C ALA A 83 2.38 21.83 8.81
N ALA A 84 1.68 20.92 9.49
CA ALA A 84 2.16 20.26 10.70
C ALA A 84 3.46 19.47 10.44
N LEU A 85 3.54 18.72 9.35
CA LEU A 85 4.74 17.99 8.95
C LEU A 85 5.92 18.94 8.63
N GLY A 86 5.66 20.04 7.93
CA GLY A 86 6.67 21.06 7.66
C GLY A 86 7.24 21.69 8.93
N TYR A 87 6.39 22.03 9.91
CA TYR A 87 6.85 22.55 11.20
C TYR A 87 7.59 21.50 12.05
N LEU A 88 7.19 20.22 11.98
CA LEU A 88 7.94 19.11 12.60
C LEU A 88 9.37 19.02 12.04
N ASN A 89 9.49 19.10 10.73
CA ASN A 89 10.77 19.06 10.04
C ASN A 89 11.63 20.28 10.41
N LEU A 90 11.06 21.48 10.35
CA LEU A 90 11.73 22.71 10.77
C LEU A 90 12.19 22.67 12.24
N ALA A 91 11.36 22.13 13.14
CA ALA A 91 11.75 21.93 14.53
C ALA A 91 12.97 21.01 14.67
N SER A 92 13.06 19.98 13.82
CA SER A 92 14.20 19.06 13.81
C SER A 92 15.50 19.73 13.36
N ASP A 93 15.44 20.77 12.53
CA ASP A 93 16.63 21.55 12.17
C ASP A 93 17.04 22.51 13.27
N TYR A 94 16.07 23.20 13.89
CA TYR A 94 16.34 24.05 15.04
C TYR A 94 16.96 23.25 16.18
N ALA A 95 16.46 22.03 16.46
CA ALA A 95 17.04 21.16 17.49
C ALA A 95 18.50 20.73 17.19
N LYS A 96 18.92 20.72 15.91
CA LYS A 96 20.30 20.37 15.52
C LYS A 96 21.23 21.57 15.49
N SER A 97 20.71 22.76 15.15
CA SER A 97 21.50 23.96 14.90
C SER A 97 21.56 24.90 16.10
N ASP A 98 20.49 24.96 16.89
CA ASP A 98 20.39 25.86 18.03
C ASP A 98 20.88 25.19 19.30
N LEU A 99 21.61 25.94 20.13
CA LEU A 99 21.98 25.51 21.49
C LEU A 99 20.79 25.57 22.46
N ASN A 100 19.81 26.43 22.19
CA ASN A 100 18.62 26.63 23.01
C ASN A 100 17.40 25.95 22.33
N PRO A 101 16.66 25.08 23.04
CA PRO A 101 15.52 24.36 22.45
C PRO A 101 14.30 25.22 22.17
N ALA A 102 14.26 26.47 22.62
CA ALA A 102 13.06 27.30 22.56
C ALA A 102 12.45 27.39 21.15
N ARG A 103 13.26 27.61 20.10
CA ARG A 103 12.75 27.66 18.72
C ARG A 103 12.19 26.32 18.26
N ALA A 104 12.89 25.23 18.55
CA ALA A 104 12.44 23.88 18.21
C ALA A 104 11.13 23.52 18.95
N LEU A 105 11.03 23.82 20.24
CA LEU A 105 9.81 23.59 21.04
C LEU A 105 8.64 24.46 20.56
N VAL A 106 8.88 25.72 20.18
CA VAL A 106 7.85 26.58 19.60
C VAL A 106 7.37 26.00 18.27
N ALA A 107 8.29 25.57 17.39
CA ALA A 107 7.93 24.95 16.11
C ALA A 107 7.13 23.65 16.31
N LEU A 108 7.48 22.80 17.28
CA LEU A 108 6.69 21.61 17.63
C LEU A 108 5.30 21.96 18.16
N ARG A 109 5.17 23.01 18.97
CA ARG A 109 3.86 23.47 19.45
C ARG A 109 3.00 24.02 18.32
N VAL A 110 3.59 24.72 17.36
CA VAL A 110 2.88 25.16 16.15
C VAL A 110 2.47 23.96 15.32
N ALA A 111 3.34 22.97 15.15
CA ALA A 111 3.01 21.73 14.45
C ALA A 111 1.81 21.00 15.08
N LEU A 112 1.74 20.92 16.42
CA LEU A 112 0.61 20.36 17.15
C LEU A 112 -0.69 21.14 16.89
N ALA A 113 -0.65 22.48 16.92
CA ALA A 113 -1.83 23.28 16.60
C ALA A 113 -2.27 23.11 15.12
N MET A 114 -1.32 22.87 14.22
CA MET A 114 -1.59 22.67 12.80
C MET A 114 -2.16 21.28 12.49
N SER A 115 -1.90 20.24 13.31
CA SER A 115 -2.42 18.89 13.07
C SER A 115 -3.94 18.81 13.26
N ASP A 116 -4.51 19.62 14.14
CA ASP A 116 -5.96 19.66 14.42
C ASP A 116 -6.80 20.01 13.18
N GLY A 117 -6.21 20.71 12.20
CA GLY A 117 -6.88 21.09 10.96
C GLY A 117 -6.95 19.99 9.90
N ASP A 118 -6.39 18.80 10.15
CA ASP A 118 -6.43 17.68 9.20
C ASP A 118 -7.82 17.03 9.17
N ALA A 119 -8.32 16.74 7.96
CA ALA A 119 -9.63 16.12 7.75
C ALA A 119 -9.64 14.63 8.09
N ASP A 120 -8.47 13.99 8.10
CA ASP A 120 -8.29 12.60 8.48
C ASP A 120 -7.90 12.51 9.97
N SER A 121 -8.87 12.12 10.81
CA SER A 121 -8.70 12.06 12.26
C SER A 121 -7.64 11.05 12.69
N GLU A 122 -7.51 9.91 12.00
CA GLU A 122 -6.53 8.88 12.38
C GLU A 122 -5.10 9.35 12.04
N ARG A 123 -4.93 9.94 10.85
CA ARG A 123 -3.64 10.50 10.43
C ARG A 123 -3.20 11.65 11.32
N SER A 124 -4.14 12.53 11.68
CA SER A 124 -3.89 13.62 12.62
C SER A 124 -3.40 13.09 13.97
N GLN A 125 -4.13 12.13 14.54
CA GLN A 125 -3.79 11.53 15.84
C GLN A 125 -2.42 10.85 15.84
N HIS A 126 -2.06 10.16 14.76
CA HIS A 126 -0.73 9.56 14.62
C HIS A 126 0.39 10.62 14.57
N LEU A 127 0.17 11.72 13.85
CA LEU A 127 1.13 12.82 13.77
C LEU A 127 1.26 13.54 15.12
N GLU A 128 0.15 13.79 15.81
CA GLU A 128 0.11 14.40 17.13
C GLU A 128 0.93 13.59 18.14
N ASN A 129 0.70 12.27 18.21
CA ASN A 129 1.45 11.38 19.10
C ASN A 129 2.97 11.41 18.83
N ASN A 130 3.38 11.49 17.56
CA ASN A 130 4.80 11.60 17.18
C ASN A 130 5.38 12.96 17.62
N LEU A 131 4.64 14.04 17.41
CA LEU A 131 5.00 15.39 17.84
C LEU A 131 5.16 15.49 19.36
N LEU A 132 4.22 14.92 20.12
CA LEU A 132 4.26 14.89 21.59
C LEU A 132 5.49 14.14 22.11
N VAL A 133 5.81 12.96 21.55
CA VAL A 133 7.01 12.22 21.95
C VAL A 133 8.29 12.98 21.62
N ARG A 134 8.35 13.66 20.46
CA ARG A 134 9.51 14.48 20.09
C ARG A 134 9.66 15.71 20.99
N ALA A 135 8.57 16.39 21.31
CA ALA A 135 8.56 17.52 22.24
C ALA A 135 8.99 17.07 23.63
N GLY A 136 8.47 15.93 24.11
CA GLY A 136 8.86 15.32 25.37
C GLY A 136 10.35 14.97 25.43
N TYR A 137 10.88 14.34 24.38
CA TYR A 137 12.30 14.02 24.28
C TYR A 137 13.19 15.27 24.28
N LEU A 138 12.84 16.28 23.48
CA LEU A 138 13.59 17.52 23.41
C LEU A 138 13.58 18.26 24.76
N ALA A 139 12.41 18.38 25.41
CA ALA A 139 12.32 18.97 26.74
C ALA A 139 13.18 18.22 27.77
N TYR A 140 13.18 16.88 27.72
CA TYR A 140 14.03 16.06 28.58
C TYR A 140 15.52 16.32 28.37
N GLN A 141 16.00 16.39 27.11
CA GLN A 141 17.42 16.63 26.80
C GLN A 141 17.95 17.95 27.36
N HIS A 142 17.07 18.95 27.51
CA HIS A 142 17.43 20.27 28.03
C HIS A 142 17.06 20.48 29.51
N GLY A 143 16.78 19.40 30.24
CA GLY A 143 16.50 19.45 31.68
C GLY A 143 15.13 20.01 32.05
N GLU A 144 14.26 20.26 31.08
CA GLU A 144 12.88 20.74 31.30
C GLU A 144 11.93 19.58 31.64
N PHE A 145 12.23 18.84 32.71
CA PHE A 145 11.57 17.57 33.03
C PHE A 145 10.06 17.69 33.24
N ASP A 146 9.56 18.79 33.82
CA ASP A 146 8.12 19.01 33.99
C ASP A 146 7.39 19.16 32.67
N LYS A 147 7.99 19.89 31.70
CA LYS A 147 7.41 20.01 30.36
C LYS A 147 7.48 18.68 29.62
N ALA A 148 8.59 17.95 29.77
CA ALA A 148 8.74 16.62 29.20
C ALA A 148 7.61 15.69 29.66
N ILE A 149 7.36 15.62 30.97
CA ILE A 149 6.25 14.83 31.54
C ILE A 149 4.91 15.28 30.95
N GLY A 150 4.63 16.59 30.94
CA GLY A 150 3.36 17.13 30.44
C GLY A 150 3.10 16.87 28.94
N PHE A 151 4.14 16.70 28.11
CA PHE A 151 3.97 16.25 26.73
C PHE A 151 3.74 14.73 26.65
N LEU A 152 4.49 13.95 27.41
CA LEU A 152 4.48 12.49 27.34
C LEU A 152 3.18 11.88 27.91
N GLU A 153 2.57 12.53 28.90
CA GLU A 153 1.27 12.12 29.46
C GLU A 153 0.09 12.28 28.49
N LYS A 154 0.26 13.11 27.45
CA LYS A 154 -0.76 13.34 26.42
C LYS A 154 -0.72 12.34 25.27
N VAL A 155 0.31 11.49 25.21
CA VAL A 155 0.42 10.46 24.19
C VAL A 155 -0.63 9.39 24.45
N ASP A 156 -1.40 9.05 23.41
CA ASP A 156 -2.44 8.03 23.53
C ASP A 156 -1.87 6.69 23.97
N LEU A 157 -2.68 5.91 24.69
CA LEU A 157 -2.28 4.60 25.20
C LEU A 157 -2.22 3.51 24.10
N ASP A 158 -2.96 3.74 23.01
CA ASP A 158 -3.07 2.83 21.87
C ASP A 158 -2.24 3.31 20.66
N SER A 159 -1.21 4.13 20.91
CA SER A 159 -0.31 4.61 19.87
C SER A 159 0.89 3.68 19.69
N PHE A 160 1.39 3.62 18.46
CA PHE A 160 2.72 3.02 18.19
C PHE A 160 3.83 3.68 19.03
N ASN A 161 3.67 4.96 19.36
CA ASN A 161 4.65 5.75 20.11
C ASN A 161 4.55 5.58 21.64
N THR A 162 3.50 4.95 22.16
CA THR A 162 3.25 4.80 23.60
C THR A 162 4.41 4.15 24.35
N PRO A 163 5.04 3.05 23.88
CA PRO A 163 6.13 2.41 24.62
C PRO A 163 7.34 3.33 24.77
N ARG A 164 7.65 4.09 23.71
CA ARG A 164 8.69 5.11 23.72
C ARG A 164 8.36 6.25 24.67
N ALA A 165 7.11 6.71 24.66
CA ALA A 165 6.64 7.75 25.54
C ALA A 165 6.77 7.34 27.02
N LEU A 166 6.32 6.13 27.36
CA LEU A 166 6.42 5.55 28.70
C LEU A 166 7.87 5.40 29.17
N TYR A 167 8.78 5.03 28.27
CA TYR A 167 10.20 4.97 28.59
C TYR A 167 10.77 6.34 28.94
N LEU A 168 10.56 7.34 28.08
CA LEU A 168 11.00 8.72 28.29
C LEU A 168 10.36 9.35 29.54
N HIS A 169 9.09 9.01 29.80
CA HIS A 169 8.36 9.46 30.98
C HIS A 169 9.03 8.93 32.25
N GLY A 170 9.42 7.65 32.26
CA GLY A 170 10.19 7.08 33.37
C GLY A 170 11.58 7.71 33.55
N LEU A 171 12.25 8.09 32.46
CA LEU A 171 13.51 8.85 32.56
C LEU A 171 13.30 10.22 33.21
N ALA A 172 12.34 11.00 32.71
CA ALA A 172 12.05 12.33 33.26
C ALA A 172 11.65 12.27 34.75
N LEU A 173 10.87 11.26 35.14
CA LEU A 173 10.52 11.03 36.55
C LEU A 173 11.72 10.65 37.42
N THR A 174 12.67 9.90 36.87
CA THR A 174 13.90 9.51 37.58
C THR A 174 14.79 10.71 37.86
N GLU A 175 14.96 11.61 36.89
CA GLU A 175 15.74 12.83 37.06
C GLU A 175 15.08 13.81 38.07
N LYS A 176 13.76 13.69 38.26
CA LYS A 176 13.04 14.36 39.36
C LYS A 176 13.12 13.65 40.71
N GLY A 177 13.82 12.52 40.82
CA GLY A 177 13.91 11.71 42.04
C GLY A 177 12.68 10.84 42.34
N ASN A 178 11.70 10.77 41.43
CA ASN A 178 10.51 9.94 41.60
C ASN A 178 10.70 8.53 41.02
N HIS A 179 11.58 7.76 41.63
CA HIS A 179 11.97 6.42 41.16
C HIS A 179 10.79 5.44 41.13
N ARG A 180 9.83 5.57 42.07
CA ARG A 180 8.65 4.69 42.12
C ARG A 180 7.73 4.90 40.92
N ALA A 181 7.41 6.14 40.57
CA ALA A 181 6.59 6.43 39.40
C ALA A 181 7.34 6.09 38.09
N ALA A 182 8.66 6.28 38.06
CA ALA A 182 9.49 5.86 36.93
C ALA A 182 9.38 4.36 36.66
N MET A 183 9.53 3.54 37.71
CA MET A 183 9.36 2.09 37.62
C MET A 183 7.95 1.69 37.15
N GLN A 184 6.89 2.40 37.56
CA GLN A 184 5.54 2.12 37.06
C GLN A 184 5.43 2.37 35.54
N SER A 185 6.08 3.42 35.04
CA SER A 185 6.09 3.76 33.62
C SER A 185 6.82 2.69 32.81
N TRP A 186 8.01 2.28 33.26
CA TRP A 186 8.76 1.20 32.61
C TRP A 186 8.08 -0.17 32.73
N HIS A 187 7.39 -0.44 33.83
CA HIS A 187 6.58 -1.64 33.99
C HIS A 187 5.41 -1.68 33.00
N ARG A 188 4.84 -0.54 32.62
CA ARG A 188 3.84 -0.48 31.54
C ARG A 188 4.50 -0.70 30.17
N ALA A 189 5.63 -0.05 29.92
CA ALA A 189 6.35 -0.16 28.64
C ALA A 189 6.80 -1.60 28.32
N ARG A 190 7.28 -2.36 29.32
CA ARG A 190 7.73 -3.76 29.11
C ARG A 190 6.63 -4.74 28.68
N LYS A 191 5.35 -4.35 28.78
CA LYS A 191 4.22 -5.19 28.33
C LYS A 191 4.11 -5.24 26.81
N TYR A 192 4.75 -4.31 26.12
CA TYR A 192 4.82 -4.29 24.67
C TYR A 192 5.97 -5.18 24.17
N PRO A 193 5.89 -5.70 22.93
CA PRO A 193 6.99 -6.42 22.28
C PRO A 193 8.29 -5.62 22.25
N LEU A 194 9.44 -6.29 22.37
CA LEU A 194 10.78 -5.69 22.32
C LEU A 194 11.10 -4.99 21.00
N ALA A 195 10.38 -5.32 19.94
CA ALA A 195 10.44 -4.65 18.65
C ALA A 195 10.03 -3.16 18.69
N TYR A 196 9.22 -2.75 19.67
CA TYR A 196 8.82 -1.33 19.79
C TYR A 196 9.95 -0.46 20.34
N PRO A 197 10.10 0.78 19.83
CA PRO A 197 11.08 1.72 20.35
C PRO A 197 10.89 1.98 21.85
N GLY A 198 11.99 1.96 22.62
CA GLY A 198 12.00 2.25 24.06
C GLY A 198 11.66 1.08 24.99
N VAL A 199 11.17 -0.06 24.47
CA VAL A 199 10.83 -1.23 25.32
C VAL A 199 12.08 -1.87 25.91
N ALA A 200 13.11 -2.12 25.08
CA ALA A 200 14.37 -2.67 25.56
C ALA A 200 15.03 -1.77 26.62
N ASP A 201 14.99 -0.46 26.41
CA ASP A 201 15.51 0.50 27.39
C ASP A 201 14.66 0.56 28.67
N ALA A 202 13.35 0.31 28.59
CA ALA A 202 12.49 0.20 29.77
C ALA A 202 12.80 -1.06 30.60
N TRP A 203 13.16 -2.18 29.96
CA TRP A 203 13.65 -3.37 30.66
C TRP A 203 14.91 -3.05 31.47
N ILE A 204 15.87 -2.34 30.87
CA ILE A 204 17.09 -1.87 31.56
C ILE A 204 16.72 -0.84 32.64
N GLY A 205 15.82 0.08 32.33
CA GLY A 205 15.33 1.11 33.23
C GLY A 205 14.80 0.52 34.53
N MET A 206 14.08 -0.59 34.47
CA MET A 206 13.57 -1.26 35.68
C MET A 206 14.67 -1.68 36.65
N GLY A 207 15.78 -2.26 36.16
CA GLY A 207 16.93 -2.56 36.99
C GLY A 207 17.56 -1.29 37.58
N ARG A 208 17.70 -0.24 36.76
CA ARG A 208 18.19 1.08 37.21
C ARG A 208 17.28 1.70 38.28
N GLY A 209 15.96 1.55 38.17
CA GLY A 209 15.00 2.08 39.13
C GLY A 209 15.17 1.45 40.52
N TYR A 210 15.35 0.12 40.58
CA TYR A 210 15.64 -0.58 41.83
C TYR A 210 17.01 -0.20 42.40
N ASP A 211 18.02 -0.11 41.55
CA ASP A 211 19.39 0.30 41.90
C ASP A 211 19.41 1.70 42.55
N LEU A 212 18.81 2.69 41.87
CA LEU A 212 18.68 4.06 42.39
C LEU A 212 17.83 4.15 43.67
N SER A 213 16.91 3.20 43.88
CA SER A 213 16.09 3.12 45.09
C SER A 213 16.79 2.36 46.24
N GLY A 214 18.00 1.83 46.01
CA GLY A 214 18.78 1.08 47.00
C GLY A 214 18.39 -0.40 47.13
N TYR A 215 17.48 -0.92 46.29
CA TYR A 215 17.04 -2.31 46.33
C TYR A 215 17.93 -3.20 45.42
N LEU A 216 19.21 -3.35 45.79
CA LEU A 216 20.22 -3.99 44.94
C LEU A 216 19.89 -5.44 44.53
N GLY A 217 19.30 -6.24 45.43
CA GLY A 217 18.87 -7.61 45.10
C GLY A 217 17.79 -7.64 44.02
N GLN A 218 16.79 -6.76 44.13
CA GLN A 218 15.73 -6.62 43.12
C GLN A 218 16.26 -6.02 41.81
N ALA A 219 17.27 -5.16 41.88
CA ALA A 219 17.96 -4.65 40.69
C ALA A 219 18.64 -5.78 39.93
N GLY A 220 19.36 -6.68 40.63
CA GLY A 220 19.99 -7.86 40.04
C GLY A 220 18.97 -8.79 39.37
N GLU A 221 17.87 -9.11 40.06
CA GLU A 221 16.78 -9.91 39.49
C GLU A 221 16.16 -9.25 38.25
N ALA A 222 15.95 -7.93 38.28
CA ALA A 222 15.39 -7.19 37.16
C ALA A 222 16.32 -7.18 35.94
N TYR A 223 17.64 -7.06 36.13
CA TYR A 223 18.61 -7.15 35.04
C TYR A 223 18.70 -8.58 34.48
N LEU A 224 18.67 -9.61 35.33
CA LEU A 224 18.63 -11.01 34.87
C LEU A 224 17.36 -11.32 34.06
N ALA A 225 16.21 -10.78 34.49
CA ALA A 225 14.97 -10.90 33.73
C ALA A 225 15.05 -10.19 32.37
N ALA A 226 15.75 -9.06 32.30
CA ALA A 226 16.01 -8.37 31.03
C ALA A 226 16.91 -9.22 30.11
N ASN A 227 17.98 -9.85 30.63
CA ASN A 227 18.83 -10.76 29.86
C ASN A 227 18.00 -11.88 29.21
N ALA A 228 17.17 -12.57 30.02
CA ALA A 228 16.33 -13.64 29.53
C ALA A 228 15.36 -13.18 28.42
N ALA A 229 14.79 -11.97 28.56
CA ALA A 229 13.93 -11.38 27.54
C ALA A 229 14.70 -11.09 26.25
N PHE A 230 15.89 -10.50 26.33
CA PHE A 230 16.73 -10.20 25.17
C PHE A 230 17.22 -11.47 24.46
N GLU A 231 17.63 -12.50 25.18
CA GLU A 231 18.02 -13.79 24.59
C GLU A 231 16.86 -14.45 23.83
N SER A 232 15.66 -14.46 24.44
CA SER A 232 14.45 -14.99 23.81
C SER A 232 14.09 -14.23 22.51
N GLU A 233 14.22 -12.91 22.54
CA GLU A 233 13.99 -12.05 21.38
C GLU A 233 14.98 -12.34 20.26
N ARG A 234 16.27 -12.51 20.56
CA ARG A 234 17.29 -12.88 19.57
C ARG A 234 17.00 -14.22 18.89
N VAL A 235 16.49 -15.20 19.63
CA VAL A 235 16.03 -16.47 19.04
C VAL A 235 14.86 -16.23 18.08
N THR A 236 13.93 -15.35 18.42
CA THR A 236 12.79 -14.98 17.57
C THR A 236 13.26 -14.27 16.29
N LEU A 237 14.18 -13.32 16.41
CA LEU A 237 14.78 -12.61 15.28
C LEU A 237 15.51 -13.55 14.32
N ARG A 238 16.28 -14.52 14.84
CA ARG A 238 16.96 -15.53 14.00
C ARG A 238 15.96 -16.40 13.24
N LYS A 239 14.86 -16.80 13.88
CA LYS A 239 13.77 -17.55 13.22
C LYS A 239 13.10 -16.70 12.14
N LEU A 240 12.86 -15.41 12.41
CA LEU A 240 12.30 -14.48 11.44
C LEU A 240 13.23 -14.33 10.22
N ALA A 241 14.54 -14.17 10.44
CA ALA A 241 15.52 -14.13 9.36
C ALA A 241 15.54 -15.42 8.54
N GLY A 242 15.42 -16.59 9.19
CA GLY A 242 15.26 -17.88 8.48
C GLY A 242 14.04 -17.88 7.56
N LYS A 243 12.87 -17.47 8.06
CA LYS A 243 11.65 -17.38 7.26
C LYS A 243 11.75 -16.42 6.09
N ILE A 244 12.36 -15.25 6.29
CA ILE A 244 12.58 -14.28 5.21
C ILE A 244 13.42 -14.90 4.08
N ARG A 245 14.47 -15.67 4.43
CA ARG A 245 15.31 -16.35 3.42
C ARG A 245 14.57 -17.46 2.66
N GLU A 246 13.63 -18.14 3.32
CA GLU A 246 12.88 -19.27 2.72
C GLU A 246 11.66 -18.82 1.90
N GLN A 247 10.96 -17.78 2.38
CA GLN A 247 9.61 -17.43 1.89
C GLN A 247 9.51 -16.02 1.30
N GLY A 248 10.56 -15.20 1.47
CA GLY A 248 10.58 -13.79 1.10
C GLY A 248 9.97 -12.89 2.18
N ALA A 249 10.53 -11.70 2.32
CA ALA A 249 10.13 -10.68 3.28
C ALA A 249 8.71 -10.18 3.05
N TYR A 250 8.29 -10.05 1.78
CA TYR A 250 6.93 -9.61 1.49
C TYR A 250 5.89 -10.57 2.08
N LYS A 251 6.08 -11.87 1.89
CA LYS A 251 5.18 -12.88 2.46
C LYS A 251 5.26 -12.87 3.98
N THR A 252 6.46 -12.98 4.55
CA THR A 252 6.65 -13.13 6.00
C THR A 252 6.29 -11.88 6.83
N LEU A 253 6.53 -10.67 6.31
CA LEU A 253 6.27 -9.42 7.04
C LEU A 253 4.97 -8.75 6.65
N VAL A 254 4.52 -8.86 5.39
CA VAL A 254 3.34 -8.12 4.89
C VAL A 254 2.11 -9.00 4.74
N GLU A 255 2.22 -10.21 4.19
CA GLU A 255 1.06 -11.11 3.99
C GLU A 255 0.73 -11.89 5.27
N ASP A 256 1.72 -12.53 5.90
CA ASP A 256 1.55 -13.30 7.14
C ASP A 256 1.16 -12.41 8.34
N ALA A 257 1.45 -11.11 8.27
CA ALA A 257 0.97 -10.13 9.25
C ALA A 257 -0.51 -9.78 9.05
N ARG A 258 -1.10 -10.09 7.89
CA ARG A 258 -2.52 -9.91 7.54
C ARG A 258 -3.35 -11.18 7.74
N GLU A 259 -2.76 -12.37 7.59
CA GLU A 259 -3.43 -13.67 7.70
C GLU A 259 -3.73 -14.13 9.14
N THR A 260 -3.73 -13.24 10.12
CA THR A 260 -4.26 -13.57 11.45
C THR A 260 -5.78 -13.72 11.43
N GLY A 261 -6.22 -14.93 11.05
CA GLY A 261 -7.36 -15.70 11.57
C GLY A 261 -8.73 -15.02 11.67
N ILE A 262 -9.72 -15.69 11.09
CA ILE A 262 -11.18 -15.44 11.18
C ILE A 262 -11.73 -15.35 12.63
N ASP A 263 -10.92 -15.63 13.67
CA ASP A 263 -11.28 -15.46 15.08
C ASP A 263 -10.93 -14.05 15.66
N TRP A 264 -10.37 -13.13 14.87
CA TRP A 264 -9.90 -11.81 15.32
C TRP A 264 -11.02 -10.81 15.69
N PHE A 265 -12.27 -11.04 15.27
CA PHE A 265 -13.44 -10.24 15.67
C PHE A 265 -13.69 -10.22 17.20
N LEU A 266 -13.03 -11.10 17.97
CA LEU A 266 -13.08 -11.13 19.42
C LEU A 266 -11.98 -10.32 20.12
N ALA A 267 -11.06 -9.68 19.38
CA ALA A 267 -9.88 -9.01 19.93
C ALA A 267 -9.93 -7.48 19.76
N ASP A 268 -11.00 -6.86 20.26
CA ASP A 268 -10.94 -5.45 20.66
C ASP A 268 -9.72 -5.26 21.59
N SER A 269 -8.82 -4.33 21.25
CA SER A 269 -7.69 -3.83 22.06
C SER A 269 -6.33 -4.57 22.13
N ARG A 270 -5.94 -5.48 21.21
CA ARG A 270 -4.63 -6.21 21.32
C ARG A 270 -3.66 -6.18 20.13
N THR A 271 -3.92 -5.41 19.08
CA THR A 271 -3.06 -5.37 17.87
C THR A 271 -1.62 -4.93 18.16
N LEU A 272 -1.40 -4.00 19.09
CA LEU A 272 -0.06 -3.52 19.47
C LEU A 272 0.75 -4.49 20.33
N THR A 273 0.12 -5.52 20.90
CA THR A 273 0.83 -6.51 21.73
C THR A 273 1.44 -7.67 20.92
N GLN A 274 1.17 -7.72 19.62
CA GLN A 274 1.67 -8.79 18.75
C GLN A 274 3.08 -8.46 18.25
N PRO A 275 4.09 -9.33 18.49
CA PRO A 275 5.46 -9.07 18.05
C PRO A 275 5.62 -8.89 16.54
N ARG A 276 4.83 -9.60 15.72
CA ARG A 276 4.92 -9.51 14.25
C ARG A 276 4.51 -8.14 13.71
N MET A 277 3.39 -7.62 14.20
CA MET A 277 2.92 -6.28 13.84
C MET A 277 3.94 -5.22 14.25
N ALA A 278 4.55 -5.38 15.43
CA ALA A 278 5.61 -4.50 15.90
C ALA A 278 6.84 -4.48 14.97
N TYR A 279 7.27 -5.64 14.45
CA TYR A 279 8.35 -5.69 13.47
C TYR A 279 7.97 -5.08 12.12
N LEU A 280 6.75 -5.31 11.64
CA LEU A 280 6.27 -4.68 10.41
C LEU A 280 6.24 -3.16 10.55
N LEU A 281 5.64 -2.64 11.62
CA LEU A 281 5.56 -1.21 11.88
C LEU A 281 6.96 -0.60 12.02
N GLY A 282 7.85 -1.24 12.79
CA GLY A 282 9.24 -0.80 12.93
C GLY A 282 10.04 -0.86 11.64
N PHE A 283 9.81 -1.86 10.79
CA PHE A 283 10.44 -1.94 9.46
C PHE A 283 9.93 -0.82 8.54
N MET A 284 8.63 -0.55 8.60
CA MET A 284 7.96 0.48 7.79
C MET A 284 8.20 1.91 8.29
N GLU A 285 8.89 2.13 9.42
CA GLU A 285 9.39 3.47 9.78
C GLU A 285 10.41 4.00 8.74
N GLY A 286 11.11 3.09 8.03
CA GLY A 286 12.11 3.45 7.03
C GLY A 286 11.49 3.84 5.67
N PRO A 287 11.88 4.98 5.07
CA PRO A 287 11.34 5.39 3.77
C PRO A 287 11.79 4.48 2.61
N GLU A 288 12.91 3.77 2.77
CA GLU A 288 13.38 2.77 1.81
C GLU A 288 12.53 1.50 1.86
N ALA A 289 12.22 1.03 3.06
CA ALA A 289 11.34 -0.11 3.28
C ALA A 289 9.94 0.14 2.70
N GLN A 290 9.37 1.32 2.95
CA GLN A 290 8.08 1.72 2.39
C GLN A 290 8.09 1.71 0.85
N ARG A 291 9.11 2.31 0.22
CA ARG A 291 9.24 2.34 -1.24
C ARG A 291 9.42 0.95 -1.83
N ALA A 292 10.25 0.11 -1.20
CA ALA A 292 10.49 -1.26 -1.64
C ALA A 292 9.22 -2.11 -1.55
N ALA A 293 8.52 -2.07 -0.42
CA ALA A 293 7.26 -2.78 -0.23
C ALA A 293 6.19 -2.30 -1.22
N GLY A 294 6.03 -0.98 -1.38
CA GLY A 294 5.08 -0.38 -2.34
C GLY A 294 5.35 -0.81 -3.78
N ARG A 295 6.63 -0.86 -4.19
CA ARG A 295 7.03 -1.34 -5.52
C ARG A 295 6.64 -2.80 -5.75
N VAL A 296 6.86 -3.67 -4.76
CA VAL A 296 6.46 -5.09 -4.84
C VAL A 296 4.94 -5.21 -5.00
N VAL A 297 4.15 -4.47 -4.22
CA VAL A 297 2.68 -4.48 -4.35
C VAL A 297 2.21 -4.01 -5.72
N ALA A 298 2.78 -2.91 -6.22
CA ALA A 298 2.45 -2.37 -7.53
C ALA A 298 2.72 -3.40 -8.63
N LEU A 299 3.91 -4.03 -8.60
CA LEU A 299 4.30 -5.04 -9.59
C LEU A 299 3.45 -6.32 -9.49
N ARG A 300 3.13 -6.80 -8.29
CA ARG A 300 2.19 -7.94 -8.10
C ARG A 300 0.81 -7.62 -8.66
N THR A 301 0.33 -6.40 -8.42
CA THR A 301 -0.97 -5.93 -8.95
C THR A 301 -0.96 -5.83 -10.47
N MET A 302 0.13 -5.34 -11.06
CA MET A 302 0.31 -5.29 -12.51
C MET A 302 0.36 -6.70 -13.10
N ALA A 303 1.14 -7.62 -12.51
CA ALA A 303 1.21 -9.02 -12.94
C ALA A 303 -0.19 -9.67 -12.94
N ALA A 304 -0.95 -9.53 -11.85
CA ALA A 304 -2.30 -10.07 -11.75
C ALA A 304 -3.31 -9.45 -12.73
N LYS A 305 -3.08 -8.22 -13.21
CA LYS A 305 -3.89 -7.61 -14.27
C LYS A 305 -3.49 -8.16 -15.64
N LEU A 306 -2.19 -8.26 -15.92
CA LEU A 306 -1.67 -8.80 -17.18
C LEU A 306 -2.05 -10.27 -17.35
N ASP A 307 -1.99 -11.08 -16.28
CA ASP A 307 -2.45 -12.48 -16.32
C ASP A 307 -3.95 -12.57 -16.68
N ARG A 308 -4.79 -11.70 -16.08
CA ARG A 308 -6.22 -11.62 -16.44
C ARG A 308 -6.45 -11.21 -17.89
N HIS A 309 -5.76 -10.16 -18.35
CA HIS A 309 -5.85 -9.71 -19.74
C HIS A 309 -5.38 -10.78 -20.73
N GLY A 310 -4.36 -11.58 -20.36
CA GLY A 310 -3.91 -12.71 -21.16
C GLY A 310 -5.00 -13.76 -21.31
N HIS A 311 -5.64 -14.14 -20.20
CA HIS A 311 -6.76 -15.07 -20.23
C HIS A 311 -7.95 -14.56 -21.06
N ASP A 312 -8.33 -13.29 -20.88
CA ASP A 312 -9.43 -12.67 -21.65
C ASP A 312 -9.14 -12.63 -23.16
N LEU A 313 -7.90 -12.29 -23.54
CA LEU A 313 -7.46 -12.28 -24.95
C LEU A 313 -7.45 -13.69 -25.56
N GLN A 314 -7.05 -14.70 -24.79
CA GLN A 314 -7.06 -16.10 -25.21
C GLN A 314 -8.50 -16.59 -25.46
N VAL A 315 -9.43 -16.30 -24.54
CA VAL A 315 -10.85 -16.64 -24.69
C VAL A 315 -11.46 -15.90 -25.89
N PHE A 316 -11.15 -14.61 -26.06
CA PHE A 316 -11.62 -13.82 -27.21
C PHE A 316 -11.06 -14.35 -28.54
N GLY A 317 -9.77 -14.69 -28.59
CA GLY A 317 -9.12 -15.30 -29.75
C GLY A 317 -9.76 -16.64 -30.14
N GLY A 318 -10.01 -17.51 -29.15
CA GLY A 318 -10.72 -18.77 -29.36
C GLY A 318 -12.14 -18.58 -29.90
N ALA A 319 -12.90 -17.64 -29.32
CA ALA A 319 -14.25 -17.32 -29.80
C ALA A 319 -14.26 -16.78 -31.25
N LEU A 320 -13.24 -16.00 -31.64
CA LEU A 320 -13.08 -15.54 -33.03
C LEU A 320 -12.74 -16.69 -33.98
N GLU A 321 -11.91 -17.63 -33.54
CA GLU A 321 -11.53 -18.82 -34.31
C GLU A 321 -12.71 -19.76 -34.55
N ASP A 322 -13.49 -20.05 -33.50
CA ASP A 322 -14.72 -20.86 -33.61
C ASP A 322 -15.73 -20.22 -34.57
N LYS A 323 -15.86 -18.89 -34.50
CA LYS A 323 -16.76 -18.13 -35.37
C LYS A 323 -16.30 -18.12 -36.83
N LEU A 324 -14.99 -18.06 -37.09
CA LEU A 324 -14.41 -18.18 -38.43
C LEU A 324 -14.58 -19.60 -38.98
N ALA A 325 -14.30 -20.63 -38.18
CA ALA A 325 -14.47 -22.03 -38.55
C ALA A 325 -15.94 -22.37 -38.88
N GLY A 326 -16.88 -21.85 -38.09
CA GLY A 326 -18.31 -22.00 -38.35
C GLY A 326 -18.81 -21.32 -39.64
N MET A 327 -18.13 -20.26 -40.09
CA MET A 327 -18.46 -19.56 -41.34
C MET A 327 -17.86 -20.23 -42.58
N GLN A 328 -16.75 -20.95 -42.46
CA GLN A 328 -16.10 -21.67 -43.57
C GLN A 328 -16.82 -22.98 -43.95
N ASN A 329 -18.07 -23.17 -43.53
CA ASN A 329 -18.83 -24.40 -43.78
C ASN A 329 -19.22 -24.49 -45.28
N PRO A 330 -18.59 -25.37 -46.09
CA PRO A 330 -18.67 -25.31 -47.57
C PRO A 330 -20.08 -25.50 -48.14
N PHE A 331 -20.93 -26.24 -47.41
CA PHE A 331 -22.30 -26.55 -47.81
C PHE A 331 -23.23 -25.32 -47.84
N ALA A 332 -22.96 -24.32 -46.99
CA ALA A 332 -23.79 -23.10 -46.93
C ALA A 332 -23.50 -22.14 -48.09
N ASP A 333 -22.27 -22.10 -48.59
CA ASP A 333 -21.88 -21.23 -49.70
C ASP A 333 -22.25 -21.83 -51.07
N GLN A 334 -22.15 -23.15 -51.25
CA GLN A 334 -22.69 -23.83 -52.45
C GLN A 334 -24.19 -23.62 -52.59
N SER A 335 -24.96 -23.79 -51.50
CA SER A 335 -26.42 -23.61 -51.51
C SER A 335 -26.82 -22.17 -51.86
N LYS A 336 -26.05 -21.16 -51.42
CA LYS A 336 -26.29 -19.74 -51.75
C LYS A 336 -25.93 -19.40 -53.20
N MET A 337 -24.87 -20.00 -53.75
CA MET A 337 -24.52 -19.84 -55.17
C MET A 337 -25.59 -20.47 -56.07
N ASP A 338 -26.08 -21.67 -55.73
CA ASP A 338 -27.17 -22.34 -56.45
C ASP A 338 -28.47 -21.53 -56.44
N LEU A 339 -28.81 -20.90 -55.30
CA LEU A 339 -29.99 -20.03 -55.19
C LEU A 339 -29.88 -18.76 -56.04
N SER A 340 -28.67 -18.18 -56.14
CA SER A 340 -28.41 -17.02 -57.00
C SER A 340 -28.50 -17.39 -58.49
N ALA A 341 -27.95 -18.56 -58.87
CA ALA A 341 -28.06 -19.09 -60.24
C ALA A 341 -29.52 -19.35 -60.63
N ARG A 342 -30.29 -20.05 -59.78
CA ARG A 342 -31.73 -20.29 -60.01
C ARG A 342 -32.54 -19.01 -60.09
N GLY A 343 -32.21 -17.99 -59.29
CA GLY A 343 -32.84 -16.68 -59.37
C GLY A 343 -32.63 -16.01 -60.72
N LYS A 344 -31.42 -16.08 -61.28
CA LYS A 344 -31.10 -15.51 -62.60
C LYS A 344 -31.85 -16.22 -63.73
N ASP A 345 -31.93 -17.55 -63.68
CA ASP A 345 -32.67 -18.36 -64.66
C ASP A 345 -34.19 -18.08 -64.62
N LEU A 346 -34.75 -17.90 -63.41
CA LEU A 346 -36.14 -17.51 -63.21
C LEU A 346 -36.43 -16.10 -63.73
N SER A 347 -35.49 -15.16 -63.57
CA SER A 347 -35.63 -13.80 -64.12
C SER A 347 -35.66 -13.81 -65.64
N ALA A 348 -34.74 -14.54 -66.28
CA ALA A 348 -34.69 -14.69 -67.74
C ALA A 348 -35.95 -15.38 -68.29
N SER A 349 -36.44 -16.40 -67.58
CA SER A 349 -37.69 -17.09 -67.93
C SER A 349 -38.90 -16.14 -67.84
N LEU A 350 -38.99 -15.31 -66.79
CA LEU A 350 -40.04 -14.31 -66.63
C LEU A 350 -39.98 -13.20 -67.69
N GLU A 351 -38.79 -12.78 -68.13
CA GLU A 351 -38.64 -11.84 -69.26
C GLU A 351 -39.14 -12.44 -70.57
N SER A 352 -38.80 -13.70 -70.86
CA SER A 352 -39.29 -14.39 -72.05
C SER A 352 -40.82 -14.55 -72.07
N LEU A 353 -41.42 -14.85 -70.91
CA LEU A 353 -42.87 -14.95 -70.71
C LEU A 353 -43.57 -13.58 -70.83
N ALA A 354 -42.94 -12.50 -70.35
CA ALA A 354 -43.46 -11.14 -70.48
C ALA A 354 -43.59 -10.72 -71.96
N ASN A 355 -42.67 -11.16 -72.81
CA ASN A 355 -42.64 -10.85 -74.24
C ASN A 355 -43.69 -11.61 -75.06
N GLN A 356 -44.33 -12.63 -74.50
CA GLN A 356 -45.32 -13.49 -75.17
C GLN A 356 -46.75 -13.34 -74.61
N ALA A 357 -46.98 -12.47 -73.62
CA ALA A 357 -48.23 -12.38 -72.89
C ALA A 357 -49.09 -11.15 -73.27
N ASP A 358 -50.41 -11.28 -73.07
CA ASP A 358 -51.42 -10.23 -73.29
C ASP A 358 -51.23 -8.99 -72.36
N PRO A 359 -51.78 -7.81 -72.71
CA PRO A 359 -51.56 -6.55 -71.99
C PRO A 359 -51.87 -6.61 -70.48
N ASP A 360 -52.89 -7.37 -70.09
CA ASP A 360 -53.33 -7.52 -68.69
C ASP A 360 -52.45 -8.52 -67.90
N GLN A 361 -51.88 -9.51 -68.60
CA GLN A 361 -50.93 -10.47 -68.04
C GLN A 361 -49.51 -9.86 -67.92
N GLN A 362 -49.14 -8.94 -68.82
CA GLN A 362 -47.88 -8.21 -68.74
C GLN A 362 -47.75 -7.39 -67.45
N ALA A 363 -48.83 -6.78 -66.96
CA ALA A 363 -48.80 -6.02 -65.71
C ALA A 363 -48.46 -6.92 -64.50
N ARG A 364 -49.06 -8.12 -64.44
CA ARG A 364 -48.75 -9.12 -63.40
C ARG A 364 -47.33 -9.65 -63.52
N ILE A 365 -46.85 -9.97 -64.71
CA ILE A 365 -45.48 -10.47 -64.92
C ILE A 365 -44.44 -9.40 -64.57
N ARG A 366 -44.67 -8.12 -64.88
CA ARG A 366 -43.78 -7.02 -64.46
C ARG A 366 -43.73 -6.85 -62.95
N SER A 367 -44.84 -7.05 -62.23
CA SER A 367 -44.85 -7.00 -60.76
C SER A 367 -44.05 -8.14 -60.12
N LEU A 368 -44.11 -9.34 -60.71
CA LEU A 368 -43.31 -10.49 -60.29
C LEU A 368 -41.84 -10.28 -60.59
N HIS A 369 -41.50 -9.74 -61.76
CA HIS A 369 -40.12 -9.39 -62.12
C HIS A 369 -39.52 -8.37 -61.16
N LYS A 370 -40.28 -7.32 -60.79
CA LYS A 370 -39.84 -6.33 -59.78
C LYS A 370 -39.59 -6.97 -58.41
N THR A 371 -40.47 -7.86 -57.97
CA THR A 371 -40.33 -8.56 -56.69
C THR A 371 -39.13 -9.52 -56.70
N LEU A 372 -38.86 -10.18 -57.83
CA LEU A 372 -37.68 -11.03 -57.99
C LEU A 372 -36.38 -10.22 -58.00
N ALA A 373 -36.36 -9.08 -58.72
CA ALA A 373 -35.22 -8.17 -58.72
C ALA A 373 -34.93 -7.59 -57.32
N ASP A 374 -35.98 -7.20 -56.58
CA ASP A 374 -35.84 -6.73 -55.19
C ASP A 374 -35.32 -7.82 -54.25
N THR A 375 -35.70 -9.08 -54.45
CA THR A 375 -35.19 -10.21 -53.64
C THR A 375 -33.76 -10.58 -54.02
N GLN A 376 -33.37 -10.50 -55.30
CA GLN A 376 -31.98 -10.67 -55.75
C GLN A 376 -31.08 -9.57 -55.21
N ALA A 377 -31.49 -8.30 -55.28
CA ALA A 377 -30.72 -7.18 -54.73
C ALA A 377 -30.51 -7.33 -53.21
N ARG A 378 -31.52 -7.82 -52.49
CA ARG A 378 -31.38 -8.15 -51.05
C ARG A 378 -30.44 -9.33 -50.81
N LEU A 379 -30.49 -10.37 -51.64
CA LEU A 379 -29.58 -11.52 -51.56
C LEU A 379 -28.13 -11.09 -51.79
N GLU A 380 -27.89 -10.25 -52.79
CA GLU A 380 -26.57 -9.68 -53.11
C GLU A 380 -26.04 -8.80 -51.97
N GLN A 381 -26.90 -7.97 -51.36
CA GLN A 381 -26.52 -7.18 -50.17
C GLN A 381 -26.15 -8.07 -48.97
N VAL A 382 -26.86 -9.18 -48.76
CA VAL A 382 -26.55 -10.16 -47.70
C VAL A 382 -25.24 -10.89 -47.99
N GLN A 383 -24.98 -11.25 -49.25
CA GLN A 383 -23.71 -11.85 -49.69
C GLN A 383 -22.53 -10.88 -49.56
N ALA A 384 -22.70 -9.61 -49.93
CA ALA A 384 -21.68 -8.57 -49.80
C ALA A 384 -21.36 -8.25 -48.33
N ARG A 385 -22.34 -8.34 -47.43
CA ARG A 385 -22.12 -8.23 -45.98
C ARG A 385 -21.41 -9.46 -45.41
N GLY A 386 -21.80 -10.65 -45.86
CA GLY A 386 -21.18 -11.92 -45.45
C GLY A 386 -19.73 -12.08 -45.89
N SER A 387 -19.33 -11.48 -47.02
CA SER A 387 -17.95 -11.53 -47.55
C SER A 387 -16.98 -10.54 -46.90
N ARG A 388 -17.45 -9.39 -46.38
CA ARG A 388 -16.62 -8.43 -45.61
C ARG A 388 -16.43 -8.81 -44.13
N GLN A 389 -17.34 -9.62 -43.61
CA GLN A 389 -17.31 -10.11 -42.23
C GLN A 389 -16.07 -10.95 -41.88
N PRO A 390 -15.63 -11.93 -42.71
CA PRO A 390 -14.44 -12.73 -42.44
C PRO A 390 -13.14 -11.90 -42.45
N GLU A 391 -12.97 -10.96 -43.39
CA GLU A 391 -11.79 -10.07 -43.40
C GLU A 391 -11.67 -9.23 -42.13
N THR A 392 -12.82 -8.77 -41.61
CA THR A 392 -12.87 -7.99 -40.37
C THR A 392 -12.54 -8.85 -39.15
N LEU A 393 -13.04 -10.10 -39.11
CA LEU A 393 -12.75 -11.05 -38.04
C LEU A 393 -11.28 -11.52 -38.07
N ASP A 394 -10.71 -11.76 -39.25
CA ASP A 394 -9.29 -12.08 -39.42
C ASP A 394 -8.37 -10.92 -39.02
N ARG A 395 -8.80 -9.66 -39.25
CA ARG A 395 -8.08 -8.49 -38.74
C ARG A 395 -8.13 -8.46 -37.21
N LEU A 396 -9.31 -8.60 -36.62
CA LEU A 396 -9.47 -8.62 -35.15
C LEU A 396 -8.70 -9.78 -34.51
N ARG A 397 -8.64 -10.95 -35.16
CA ARG A 397 -7.83 -12.09 -34.72
C ARG A 397 -6.35 -11.76 -34.74
N ARG A 398 -5.83 -11.17 -35.82
CA ARG A 398 -4.42 -10.75 -35.90
C ARG A 398 -4.08 -9.70 -34.85
N GLU A 399 -4.99 -8.75 -34.59
CA GLU A 399 -4.84 -7.75 -33.53
C GLU A 399 -4.84 -8.41 -32.13
N ALA A 400 -5.75 -9.35 -31.87
CA ALA A 400 -5.81 -10.09 -30.60
C ALA A 400 -4.51 -10.87 -30.35
N LEU A 401 -4.00 -11.59 -31.35
CA LEU A 401 -2.71 -12.31 -31.27
C LEU A 401 -1.53 -11.37 -31.04
N ALA A 402 -1.54 -10.18 -31.66
CA ALA A 402 -0.49 -9.18 -31.45
C ALA A 402 -0.53 -8.60 -30.02
N LEU A 403 -1.74 -8.36 -29.48
CA LEU A 403 -1.93 -7.91 -28.10
C LEU A 403 -1.55 -8.99 -27.09
N GLU A 404 -1.85 -10.25 -27.37
CA GLU A 404 -1.48 -11.41 -26.55
C GLU A 404 0.05 -11.51 -26.43
N ARG A 405 0.77 -11.51 -27.56
CA ARG A 405 2.25 -11.51 -27.55
C ARG A 405 2.82 -10.32 -26.80
N ARG A 406 2.24 -9.13 -26.97
CA ARG A 406 2.67 -7.93 -26.23
C ARG A 406 2.42 -8.09 -24.73
N ASN A 407 1.30 -8.67 -24.35
CA ASN A 407 0.95 -8.93 -22.96
C ASN A 407 1.92 -9.95 -22.33
N GLU A 408 2.30 -11.00 -23.05
CA GLU A 408 3.32 -11.97 -22.60
C GLU A 408 4.69 -11.31 -22.37
N VAL A 409 5.14 -10.45 -23.30
CA VAL A 409 6.40 -9.70 -23.15
C VAL A 409 6.33 -8.78 -21.93
N LEU A 410 5.23 -8.05 -21.74
CA LEU A 410 5.04 -7.18 -20.58
C LEU A 410 4.99 -7.99 -19.27
N LEU A 411 4.29 -9.12 -19.27
CA LEU A 411 4.18 -9.99 -18.10
C LEU A 411 5.53 -10.57 -17.70
N SER A 412 6.33 -11.02 -18.66
CA SER A 412 7.70 -11.50 -18.40
C SER A 412 8.60 -10.40 -17.83
N ALA A 413 8.51 -9.17 -18.39
CA ALA A 413 9.26 -8.02 -17.88
C ALA A 413 8.83 -7.64 -16.46
N VAL A 414 7.52 -7.63 -16.16
CA VAL A 414 7.00 -7.36 -14.82
C VAL A 414 7.43 -8.44 -13.83
N ARG A 415 7.41 -9.72 -14.22
CA ARG A 415 7.88 -10.83 -13.35
C ARG A 415 9.37 -10.72 -13.03
N GLN A 416 10.21 -10.38 -14.01
CA GLN A 416 11.64 -10.13 -13.76
C GLN A 416 11.88 -8.92 -12.85
N LEU A 417 11.12 -7.84 -13.03
CA LEU A 417 11.19 -6.67 -12.16
C LEU A 417 10.69 -6.99 -10.74
N LEU A 418 9.67 -7.83 -10.63
CA LEU A 418 9.11 -8.28 -9.35
C LEU A 418 10.16 -9.08 -8.58
N GLU A 419 10.79 -10.08 -9.19
CA GLU A 419 11.84 -10.90 -8.56
C GLU A 419 13.01 -10.04 -8.04
N ARG A 420 13.46 -9.07 -8.83
CA ARG A 420 14.50 -8.11 -8.41
C ARG A 420 14.04 -7.22 -7.25
N SER A 421 12.77 -6.80 -7.26
CA SER A 421 12.21 -5.93 -6.22
C SER A 421 11.97 -6.70 -4.92
N GLU A 422 11.55 -7.96 -5.00
CA GLU A 422 11.41 -8.88 -3.87
C GLU A 422 12.78 -9.18 -3.27
N SER A 423 13.79 -9.48 -4.08
CA SER A 423 15.17 -9.68 -3.60
C SER A 423 15.73 -8.43 -2.88
N ALA A 424 15.42 -7.23 -3.39
CA ALA A 424 15.81 -5.98 -2.74
C ALA A 424 15.08 -5.75 -1.40
N LEU A 425 13.78 -6.08 -1.34
CA LEU A 425 12.99 -6.03 -0.11
C LEU A 425 13.51 -7.03 0.92
N ASP A 426 13.85 -8.25 0.50
CA ASP A 426 14.40 -9.30 1.35
C ASP A 426 15.72 -8.86 1.98
N LYS A 427 16.60 -8.23 1.19
CA LYS A 427 17.85 -7.67 1.69
C LYS A 427 17.61 -6.62 2.77
N LEU A 428 16.73 -5.64 2.52
CA LEU A 428 16.38 -4.60 3.49
C LEU A 428 15.77 -5.18 4.78
N ALA A 429 14.91 -6.18 4.65
CA ALA A 429 14.29 -6.84 5.80
C ALA A 429 15.29 -7.64 6.62
N LEU A 430 16.25 -8.33 5.97
CA LEU A 430 17.32 -9.04 6.66
C LEU A 430 18.28 -8.08 7.37
N GLU A 431 18.66 -6.97 6.73
CA GLU A 431 19.47 -5.90 7.34
C GLU A 431 18.74 -5.31 8.57
N TYR A 432 17.42 -5.09 8.48
CA TYR A 432 16.62 -4.64 9.61
C TYR A 432 16.62 -5.65 10.78
N VAL A 433 16.39 -6.93 10.50
CA VAL A 433 16.37 -7.98 11.53
C VAL A 433 17.75 -8.14 12.17
N GLU A 434 18.83 -8.04 11.39
CA GLU A 434 20.20 -8.08 11.88
C GLU A 434 20.51 -6.88 12.79
N ALA A 435 20.13 -5.66 12.39
CA ALA A 435 20.28 -4.48 13.22
C ALA A 435 19.53 -4.62 14.57
N ARG A 436 18.35 -5.25 14.57
CA ARG A 436 17.61 -5.55 15.80
C ARG A 436 18.30 -6.61 16.66
N ASP A 437 18.90 -7.66 16.07
CA ASP A 437 19.67 -8.66 16.84
C ASP A 437 20.90 -8.01 17.50
N GLN A 438 21.60 -7.14 16.77
CA GLN A 438 22.73 -6.38 17.29
C GLN A 438 22.30 -5.44 18.43
N GLN A 439 21.14 -4.77 18.30
CA GLN A 439 20.59 -3.95 19.38
C GLN A 439 20.31 -4.77 20.64
N MET A 440 19.74 -5.98 20.50
CA MET A 440 19.50 -6.87 21.64
C MET A 440 20.80 -7.40 22.25
N ALA A 441 21.82 -7.70 21.43
CA ALA A 441 23.14 -8.09 21.91
C ALA A 441 23.82 -6.98 22.72
N PHE A 442 23.73 -5.73 22.25
CA PHE A 442 24.24 -4.57 22.99
C PHE A 442 23.46 -4.33 24.29
N ALA A 443 22.13 -4.50 24.28
CA ALA A 443 21.31 -4.38 25.48
C ALA A 443 21.70 -5.43 26.53
N LEU A 444 22.01 -6.66 26.09
CA LEU A 444 22.45 -7.77 26.94
C LEU A 444 23.84 -7.52 27.56
N ASP A 445 24.83 -7.08 26.77
CA ASP A 445 26.15 -6.71 27.31
C ASP A 445 26.03 -5.60 28.37
N LYS A 446 25.19 -4.59 28.08
CA LYS A 446 24.94 -3.50 29.03
C LYS A 446 24.33 -3.97 30.34
N THR A 447 23.39 -4.93 30.32
CA THR A 447 22.79 -5.47 31.55
C THR A 447 23.74 -6.40 32.29
N GLU A 448 24.55 -7.19 31.59
CA GLU A 448 25.62 -8.00 32.20
C GLU A 448 26.65 -7.14 32.94
N GLN A 449 27.09 -6.03 32.35
CA GLN A 449 27.97 -5.07 33.01
C GLN A 449 27.34 -4.50 34.28
N ARG A 450 26.04 -4.17 34.26
CA ARG A 450 25.32 -3.67 35.44
C ARG A 450 25.23 -4.72 36.54
N ILE A 451 24.98 -5.97 36.18
CA ILE A 451 24.98 -7.09 37.14
C ILE A 451 26.36 -7.26 37.78
N ALA A 452 27.44 -7.21 36.97
CA ALA A 452 28.81 -7.29 37.48
C ALA A 452 29.12 -6.16 38.49
N HIS A 453 28.76 -4.92 38.16
CA HIS A 453 28.91 -3.78 39.07
C HIS A 453 28.11 -3.94 40.37
N LEU A 454 26.89 -4.47 40.31
CA LEU A 454 26.09 -4.74 41.51
C LEU A 454 26.78 -5.77 42.42
N TYR A 455 27.31 -6.84 41.85
CA TYR A 455 28.02 -7.86 42.62
C TYR A 455 29.33 -7.35 43.23
N GLU A 456 30.10 -6.55 42.48
CA GLU A 456 31.31 -5.91 43.01
C GLU A 456 30.97 -4.99 44.18
N TYR A 457 29.93 -4.16 44.05
CA TYR A 457 29.49 -3.28 45.13
C TYR A 457 29.02 -4.06 46.36
N LEU A 458 28.24 -5.14 46.19
CA LEU A 458 27.80 -5.99 47.29
C LEU A 458 28.98 -6.68 47.99
N ALA A 459 29.98 -7.14 47.23
CA ALA A 459 31.18 -7.75 47.78
C ALA A 459 32.00 -6.73 48.60
N LEU A 460 32.15 -5.50 48.10
CA LEU A 460 32.84 -4.41 48.80
C LEU A 460 32.10 -3.94 50.07
N GLN A 461 30.76 -3.97 50.10
CA GLN A 461 29.99 -3.65 51.31
C GLN A 461 30.04 -4.74 52.38
N SER A 462 30.39 -5.97 52.01
CA SER A 462 30.49 -7.12 52.92
C SER A 462 31.87 -7.29 53.57
N LEU A 463 32.84 -6.45 53.20
CA LEU A 463 34.19 -6.30 53.78
C LEU A 463 34.21 -5.15 54.79
#